data_AF-A0A8T6SI13-F1
#
_entry.id   AF-A0A8T6SI13-F1
#
_cell.length_a   1.000
_cell.length_b   1.000
_cell.length_c   1.000
_cell.angle_alpha   90.00
_cell.angle_beta   90.00
_cell.angle_gamma   90.00
#
_symmetry.space_group_name_H-M   'P 1'
#
loop_
_entity.id
_entity.type
_entity.pdbx_description
1 polymer ?
#
loop_
_entity_poly.entity_id
_entity_poly.type
_entity_poly.pdbx_seq_one_letter_code
_entity_poly.pdbx_strand_id
1 'polypeptide(L)'
;MNKIKKTPSLGIILLLNQFSGDLILELIKNINLADLEYEINNEISTWAIGLVIKIMREKSLTIARKLAKSIDLDSLSESIRKDTNVWGICVCFRELLMVDPRVWISLATKVDFSVLAGKVENVNATGISRLLEILSIDETVGQRLVTNLDFDKVANRIDESSSLFYILNIIENLMKIGDTFGRQLLEKIDVEKLATKLNQESKGFRRYARQMLSQLEGTEKLVRRIKVA
;
A
#
# COMPACT_ATOMS: atom_id res chain seq x y z
N MET A 1 -18.75 41.55 11.66
CA MET A 1 -17.84 40.54 12.24
C MET A 1 -17.17 39.79 11.11
N ASN A 2 -15.90 40.11 10.83
CA ASN A 2 -15.11 39.36 9.85
C ASN A 2 -14.86 37.96 10.41
N LYS A 3 -15.41 36.92 9.76
CA LYS A 3 -15.09 35.53 10.06
C LYS A 3 -13.59 35.37 9.81
N ILE A 4 -12.81 35.23 10.87
CA ILE A 4 -11.43 34.74 10.77
C ILE A 4 -11.53 33.40 10.05
N LYS A 5 -11.01 33.31 8.83
CA LYS A 5 -10.84 32.03 8.14
C LYS A 5 -9.93 31.21 9.04
N LYS A 6 -10.49 30.23 9.76
CA LYS A 6 -9.69 29.25 10.50
C LYS A 6 -8.67 28.69 9.52
N THR A 7 -7.39 28.77 9.88
CA THR A 7 -6.32 28.13 9.13
C THR A 7 -6.65 26.64 9.04
N PRO A 8 -6.56 26.00 7.85
CA PRO A 8 -6.89 24.59 7.72
C PRO A 8 -6.01 23.77 8.67
N SER A 9 -6.63 23.07 9.60
CA SER A 9 -5.96 22.22 10.59
C SER A 9 -5.09 21.15 9.91
N LEU A 10 -5.50 20.66 8.75
CA LEU A 10 -4.78 19.70 7.92
C LEU A 10 -3.51 20.30 7.31
N GLY A 11 -3.56 21.55 6.83
CA GLY A 11 -2.38 22.27 6.35
C GLY A 11 -1.34 22.47 7.46
N ILE A 12 -1.79 22.76 8.68
CA ILE A 12 -0.92 22.84 9.85
C ILE A 12 -0.30 21.48 10.13
N ILE A 13 -1.09 20.41 10.23
CA ILE A 13 -0.59 19.05 10.54
C ILE A 13 0.44 18.56 9.52
N LEU A 14 0.27 18.88 8.24
CA LEU A 14 1.24 18.55 7.20
C LEU A 14 2.58 19.28 7.40
N LEU A 15 2.54 20.54 7.87
CA LEU A 15 3.74 21.29 8.26
C LEU A 15 4.37 20.73 9.54
N LEU A 16 3.57 20.14 10.44
CA LEU A 16 4.06 19.59 11.71
C LEU A 16 5.01 18.41 11.57
N ASN A 17 5.04 17.72 10.44
CA ASN A 17 6.03 16.65 10.17
C ASN A 17 7.49 17.17 10.18
N GLN A 18 7.71 18.49 10.22
CA GLN A 18 9.05 19.11 10.23
C GLN A 18 9.51 19.58 11.63
N PHE A 19 8.67 19.46 12.66
CA PHE A 19 8.94 20.03 13.99
C PHE A 19 9.34 18.97 15.03
N SER A 20 9.92 19.42 16.15
CA SER A 20 10.35 18.55 17.25
C SER A 20 9.16 17.84 17.93
N GLY A 21 9.44 16.73 18.61
CA GLY A 21 8.41 15.84 19.16
C GLY A 21 7.44 16.49 20.15
N ASP A 22 7.93 17.42 20.99
CA ASP A 22 7.16 18.03 22.07
C ASP A 22 6.15 19.08 21.57
N LEU A 23 6.54 19.90 20.58
CA LEU A 23 5.67 20.90 19.98
C LEU A 23 4.46 20.24 19.27
N ILE A 24 4.69 19.11 18.59
CA ILE A 24 3.62 18.37 17.93
C ILE A 24 2.61 17.83 18.95
N LEU A 25 3.09 17.32 20.10
CA LEU A 25 2.21 16.82 21.17
C LEU A 25 1.35 17.93 21.77
N GLU A 26 1.93 19.11 22.00
CA GLU A 26 1.20 20.26 22.50
C GLU A 26 0.15 20.74 21.48
N LEU A 27 0.49 20.76 20.20
CA LEU A 27 -0.47 21.11 19.15
C LEU A 27 -1.58 20.09 19.02
N ILE A 28 -1.30 18.79 19.07
CA ILE A 28 -2.34 17.74 19.03
C ILE A 28 -3.31 17.87 20.21
N LYS A 29 -2.83 18.24 21.40
CA LYS A 29 -3.70 18.49 22.56
C LYS A 29 -4.65 19.69 22.35
N ASN A 30 -4.24 20.65 21.52
CA ASN A 30 -5.00 21.87 21.25
C ASN A 30 -5.76 21.83 19.91
N ILE A 31 -5.55 20.81 19.08
CA ILE A 31 -6.31 20.62 17.84
C ILE A 31 -7.76 20.29 18.21
N ASN A 32 -8.69 21.05 17.63
CA ASN A 32 -10.09 20.70 17.68
C ASN A 32 -10.33 19.49 16.75
N LEU A 33 -10.52 18.32 17.35
CA LEU A 33 -10.74 17.08 16.58
C LEU A 33 -11.95 17.19 15.64
N ALA A 34 -13.01 17.90 16.02
CA ALA A 34 -14.17 18.05 15.14
C ALA A 34 -13.87 18.86 13.88
N ASP A 35 -13.03 19.90 13.97
CA ASP A 35 -12.58 20.67 12.80
C ASP A 35 -11.70 19.78 11.89
N LEU A 36 -10.81 18.98 12.49
CA LEU A 36 -9.94 18.07 11.73
C LEU A 36 -10.73 16.94 11.05
N GLU A 37 -11.70 16.36 11.74
CA GLU A 37 -12.61 15.35 11.19
C GLU A 37 -13.36 15.90 9.97
N TYR A 38 -13.90 17.10 10.09
CA TYR A 38 -14.54 17.79 8.98
C TYR A 38 -13.58 17.97 7.80
N GLU A 39 -12.35 18.43 8.05
CA GLU A 39 -11.37 18.63 6.97
C GLU A 39 -10.96 17.33 6.31
N ILE A 40 -10.71 16.25 7.07
CA ILE A 40 -10.40 14.93 6.51
C ILE A 40 -11.55 14.40 5.66
N ASN A 41 -12.79 14.53 6.13
CA ASN A 41 -13.96 14.04 5.41
C ASN A 41 -14.26 14.83 4.12
N ASN A 42 -13.64 15.99 3.94
CA ASN A 42 -13.71 16.80 2.72
C ASN A 42 -12.40 16.79 1.90
N GLU A 43 -11.38 16.05 2.35
CA GLU A 43 -10.09 15.97 1.68
C GLU A 43 -10.13 14.90 0.56
N ILE A 44 -9.62 15.27 -0.61
CA ILE A 44 -9.56 14.40 -1.78
C ILE A 44 -8.25 13.61 -1.80
N SER A 45 -7.18 14.19 -1.26
CA SER A 45 -5.84 13.59 -1.22
C SER A 45 -5.75 12.48 -0.18
N THR A 46 -5.73 11.23 -0.64
CA THR A 46 -5.54 10.06 0.23
C THR A 46 -4.19 10.08 0.93
N TRP A 47 -3.17 10.68 0.28
CA TRP A 47 -1.86 10.92 0.90
C TRP A 47 -1.99 11.81 2.14
N ALA A 48 -2.72 12.92 2.05
CA ALA A 48 -2.86 13.85 3.17
C ALA A 48 -3.61 13.19 4.33
N ILE A 49 -4.70 12.48 4.05
CA ILE A 49 -5.46 11.71 5.05
C ILE A 49 -4.55 10.69 5.74
N GLY A 50 -3.84 9.87 4.96
CA GLY A 50 -2.92 8.86 5.51
C GLY A 50 -1.81 9.48 6.36
N LEU A 51 -1.25 10.61 5.95
CA LEU A 51 -0.20 11.31 6.70
C LEU A 51 -0.72 11.89 8.02
N VAL A 52 -1.93 12.45 8.05
CA VAL A 52 -2.55 12.91 9.29
C VAL A 52 -2.74 11.74 10.27
N ILE A 53 -3.27 10.61 9.79
CA ILE A 53 -3.46 9.41 10.61
C ILE A 53 -2.12 8.90 11.15
N LYS A 54 -1.07 8.88 10.31
CA LYS A 54 0.29 8.50 10.73
C LYS A 54 0.80 9.38 11.86
N ILE A 55 0.75 10.71 11.68
CA ILE A 55 1.23 11.67 12.67
C ILE A 55 0.46 11.48 13.99
N MET A 56 -0.87 11.33 13.92
CA MET A 56 -1.66 11.07 15.11
C MET A 56 -1.28 9.74 15.77
N ARG A 57 -1.02 8.68 15.00
CA ARG A 57 -0.63 7.36 15.54
C ARG A 57 0.71 7.41 16.27
N GLU A 58 1.70 8.08 15.68
CA GLU A 58 3.04 8.22 16.25
C GLU A 58 3.05 9.03 17.56
N LYS A 59 2.06 9.89 17.77
CA LYS A 59 1.98 10.78 18.93
C LYS A 59 0.97 10.33 19.98
N SER A 60 -0.16 9.80 19.55
CA SER A 60 -1.21 9.28 20.41
C SER A 60 -2.11 8.30 19.65
N LEU A 61 -1.83 7.00 19.80
CA LEU A 61 -2.66 5.93 19.23
C LEU A 61 -4.14 6.06 19.62
N THR A 62 -4.43 6.55 20.83
CA THR A 62 -5.81 6.80 21.28
C THR A 62 -6.51 7.85 20.44
N ILE A 63 -5.83 8.96 20.12
CA ILE A 63 -6.39 10.02 19.24
C ILE A 63 -6.51 9.50 17.81
N ALA A 64 -5.48 8.81 17.31
CA ALA A 64 -5.50 8.22 15.98
C ALA A 64 -6.69 7.26 15.79
N ARG A 65 -6.99 6.42 16.80
CA ARG A 65 -8.16 5.52 16.78
C ARG A 65 -9.48 6.25 16.82
N LYS A 66 -9.59 7.34 17.60
CA LYS A 66 -10.80 8.18 17.59
C LYS A 66 -11.01 8.78 16.20
N LEU A 67 -9.96 9.36 15.63
CA LEU A 67 -9.97 9.97 14.31
C LEU A 67 -10.32 8.95 13.22
N ALA A 68 -9.68 7.76 13.21
CA ALA A 68 -9.96 6.73 12.22
C ALA A 68 -11.44 6.28 12.23
N LYS A 69 -12.08 6.28 13.41
CA LYS A 69 -13.49 5.90 13.56
C LYS A 69 -14.48 6.99 13.17
N SER A 70 -14.06 8.25 13.14
CA SER A 70 -14.90 9.39 12.72
C SER A 70 -14.74 9.73 11.23
N ILE A 71 -13.84 9.05 10.52
CA ILE A 71 -13.76 9.16 9.05
C ILE A 71 -15.02 8.58 8.43
N ASP A 72 -15.65 9.37 7.56
CA ASP A 72 -16.69 8.92 6.66
C ASP A 72 -16.06 8.00 5.60
N LEU A 73 -16.31 6.70 5.72
CA LEU A 73 -15.73 5.70 4.84
C LEU A 73 -16.31 5.75 3.42
N ASP A 74 -17.51 6.29 3.23
CA ASP A 74 -18.07 6.51 1.88
C ASP A 74 -17.35 7.67 1.19
N SER A 75 -17.13 8.77 1.91
CA SER A 75 -16.30 9.88 1.42
C SER A 75 -14.87 9.43 1.13
N LEU A 76 -14.25 8.67 2.04
CA LEU A 76 -12.89 8.18 1.83
C LEU A 76 -12.79 7.20 0.65
N SER A 77 -13.76 6.30 0.47
CA SER A 77 -13.82 5.42 -0.70
C SER A 77 -13.91 6.23 -2.00
N GLU A 78 -14.72 7.30 -2.00
CA GLU A 78 -14.84 8.21 -3.13
C GLU A 78 -13.52 8.96 -3.42
N SER A 79 -12.82 9.40 -2.39
CA SER A 79 -11.47 9.98 -2.52
C SER A 79 -10.49 8.96 -3.10
N ILE A 80 -10.49 7.71 -2.64
CA ILE A 80 -9.67 6.62 -3.21
C ILE A 80 -10.02 6.37 -4.67
N ARG A 81 -11.30 6.45 -5.05
CA ARG A 81 -11.75 6.30 -6.45
C ARG A 81 -11.23 7.42 -7.34
N LYS A 82 -11.17 8.66 -6.85
CA LYS A 82 -10.69 9.83 -7.61
C LYS A 82 -9.18 10.00 -7.61
N ASP A 83 -8.49 9.60 -6.55
CA ASP A 83 -7.07 9.86 -6.37
C ASP A 83 -6.21 9.00 -7.31
N THR A 84 -5.39 9.63 -8.15
CA THR A 84 -4.48 8.94 -9.07
C THR A 84 -3.17 8.54 -8.40
N ASN A 85 -2.90 9.02 -7.18
CA ASN A 85 -1.68 8.74 -6.44
C ASN A 85 -1.79 7.41 -5.67
N VAL A 86 -1.41 6.31 -6.32
CA VAL A 86 -1.37 4.96 -5.70
C VAL A 86 -0.54 4.95 -4.41
N TRP A 87 0.54 5.73 -4.34
CA TRP A 87 1.35 5.83 -3.13
C TRP A 87 0.59 6.48 -1.96
N GLY A 88 -0.21 7.51 -2.25
CA GLY A 88 -1.14 8.11 -1.28
C GLY A 88 -2.14 7.10 -0.75
N ILE A 89 -2.72 6.31 -1.65
CA ILE A 89 -3.69 5.26 -1.29
C ILE A 89 -3.02 4.22 -0.39
N CYS A 90 -1.82 3.74 -0.75
CA CYS A 90 -1.06 2.79 0.05
C CYS A 90 -0.76 3.34 1.46
N VAL A 91 -0.36 4.61 1.57
CA VAL A 91 -0.14 5.23 2.89
C VAL A 91 -1.44 5.27 3.68
N CYS A 92 -2.55 5.71 3.09
CA CYS A 92 -3.84 5.74 3.76
C CYS A 92 -4.25 4.36 4.29
N PHE A 93 -4.17 3.33 3.45
CA PHE A 93 -4.52 1.95 3.81
C PHE A 93 -3.65 1.42 4.95
N ARG A 94 -2.32 1.58 4.83
CA ARG A 94 -1.39 1.13 5.85
C ARG A 94 -1.68 1.78 7.19
N GLU A 95 -1.87 3.09 7.22
CA GLU A 95 -2.04 3.80 8.49
C GLU A 95 -3.40 3.48 9.13
N LEU A 96 -4.47 3.32 8.36
CA LEU A 96 -5.75 2.83 8.88
C LEU A 96 -5.63 1.42 9.47
N LEU A 97 -4.98 0.51 8.75
CA LEU A 97 -4.73 -0.85 9.20
C LEU A 97 -3.91 -0.89 10.51
N MET A 98 -2.88 -0.06 10.62
CA MET A 98 -2.06 0.03 11.83
C MET A 98 -2.78 0.64 13.02
N VAL A 99 -3.73 1.55 12.79
CA VAL A 99 -4.50 2.22 13.85
C VAL A 99 -5.65 1.34 14.35
N ASP A 100 -6.49 0.86 13.43
CA ASP A 100 -7.65 0.01 13.71
C ASP A 100 -7.99 -0.87 12.48
N PRO A 101 -7.59 -2.17 12.50
CA PRO A 101 -7.88 -3.10 11.42
C PRO A 101 -9.36 -3.23 11.06
N ARG A 102 -10.28 -2.97 12.01
CA ARG A 102 -11.73 -3.05 11.75
C ARG A 102 -12.22 -1.90 10.87
N VAL A 103 -11.64 -0.71 11.06
CA VAL A 103 -11.92 0.45 10.19
C VAL A 103 -11.38 0.16 8.79
N TRP A 104 -10.17 -0.38 8.68
CA TRP A 104 -9.59 -0.81 7.41
C TRP A 104 -10.48 -1.82 6.67
N ILE A 105 -10.91 -2.90 7.33
CA ILE A 105 -11.80 -3.90 6.72
C ILE A 105 -13.12 -3.26 6.29
N SER A 106 -13.69 -2.36 7.10
CA SER A 106 -14.92 -1.62 6.76
C SER A 106 -14.75 -0.69 5.56
N LEU A 107 -13.58 -0.08 5.40
CA LEU A 107 -13.26 0.70 4.20
C LEU A 107 -13.11 -0.22 2.98
N ALA A 108 -12.44 -1.35 3.14
CA ALA A 108 -12.22 -2.29 2.05
C ALA A 108 -13.55 -2.82 1.47
N THR A 109 -14.62 -2.98 2.26
CA THR A 109 -15.94 -3.36 1.72
C THR A 109 -16.55 -2.29 0.79
N LYS A 110 -16.14 -1.02 0.94
CA LYS A 110 -16.62 0.12 0.15
C LYS A 110 -15.74 0.47 -1.06
N VAL A 111 -14.49 0.00 -1.09
CA VAL A 111 -13.56 0.29 -2.20
C VAL A 111 -13.96 -0.48 -3.47
N ASP A 112 -13.98 0.23 -4.59
CA ASP A 112 -14.08 -0.36 -5.92
C ASP A 112 -12.71 -0.91 -6.36
N PHE A 113 -12.54 -2.22 -6.21
CA PHE A 113 -11.30 -2.90 -6.55
C PHE A 113 -11.03 -2.97 -8.05
N SER A 114 -12.04 -2.83 -8.91
CA SER A 114 -11.83 -2.77 -10.35
C SER A 114 -11.12 -1.47 -10.75
N VAL A 115 -11.55 -0.35 -10.16
CA VAL A 115 -10.90 0.96 -10.34
C VAL A 115 -9.50 0.96 -9.72
N LEU A 116 -9.35 0.38 -8.53
CA LEU A 116 -8.04 0.29 -7.87
C LEU A 116 -7.05 -0.57 -8.70
N ALA A 117 -7.48 -1.71 -9.23
CA ALA A 117 -6.68 -2.56 -10.11
C ALA A 117 -6.18 -1.78 -11.34
N GLY A 118 -7.06 -1.04 -12.01
CA GLY A 118 -6.68 -0.18 -13.13
C GLY A 118 -5.60 0.85 -12.76
N LYS A 119 -5.58 1.38 -11.54
CA LYS A 119 -4.51 2.29 -11.07
C LYS A 119 -3.20 1.57 -10.84
N VAL A 120 -3.26 0.36 -10.29
CA VAL A 120 -2.09 -0.49 -9.99
C VAL A 120 -1.36 -0.90 -11.26
N GLU A 121 -2.10 -1.23 -12.31
CA GLU A 121 -1.54 -1.58 -13.63
C GLU A 121 -0.74 -0.43 -14.27
N ASN A 122 -1.05 0.80 -13.88
CA ASN A 122 -0.42 2.02 -14.41
C ASN A 122 0.79 2.51 -13.61
N VAL A 123 1.16 1.83 -12.51
CA VAL A 123 2.38 2.15 -11.75
C VAL A 123 3.50 1.15 -12.02
N ASN A 124 4.71 1.50 -11.60
CA ASN A 124 5.86 0.60 -11.68
C ASN A 124 5.76 -0.56 -10.67
N ALA A 125 6.67 -1.53 -10.78
CA ALA A 125 6.71 -2.69 -9.87
C ALA A 125 6.77 -2.30 -8.39
N THR A 126 7.37 -1.17 -8.04
CA THR A 126 7.39 -0.70 -6.65
C THR A 126 5.99 -0.38 -6.13
N GLY A 127 5.17 0.35 -6.91
CA GLY A 127 3.80 0.68 -6.53
C GLY A 127 2.93 -0.57 -6.40
N ILE A 128 3.05 -1.51 -7.34
CA ILE A 128 2.35 -2.81 -7.29
C ILE A 128 2.75 -3.57 -6.02
N SER A 129 4.05 -3.71 -5.79
CA SER A 129 4.63 -4.42 -4.65
C SER A 129 4.10 -3.90 -3.31
N ARG A 130 4.02 -2.58 -3.15
CA ARG A 130 3.56 -1.94 -1.92
C ARG A 130 2.09 -2.10 -1.66
N LEU A 131 1.26 -2.04 -2.69
CA LEU A 131 -0.17 -2.26 -2.49
C LEU A 131 -0.44 -3.72 -2.13
N LEU A 132 0.18 -4.67 -2.85
CA LEU A 132 0.03 -6.09 -2.54
C LEU A 132 0.53 -6.45 -1.14
N GLU A 133 1.62 -5.85 -0.66
CA GLU A 133 2.10 -6.00 0.71
C GLU A 133 1.00 -5.66 1.73
N ILE A 134 0.31 -4.53 1.56
CA ILE A 134 -0.75 -4.10 2.48
C ILE A 134 -1.97 -5.02 2.39
N LEU A 135 -2.39 -5.36 1.17
CA LEU A 135 -3.61 -6.14 0.97
C LEU A 135 -3.44 -7.62 1.30
N SER A 136 -2.21 -8.15 1.28
CA SER A 136 -1.91 -9.52 1.72
C SER A 136 -2.11 -9.74 3.22
N ILE A 137 -2.30 -8.68 4.01
CA ILE A 137 -2.57 -8.79 5.45
C ILE A 137 -3.97 -9.36 5.71
N ASP A 138 -4.91 -9.15 4.79
CA ASP A 138 -6.23 -9.77 4.80
C ASP A 138 -6.46 -10.48 3.46
N GLU A 139 -6.41 -11.81 3.48
CA GLU A 139 -6.51 -12.64 2.29
C GLU A 139 -7.77 -12.32 1.47
N THR A 140 -8.92 -12.15 2.11
CA THR A 140 -10.20 -11.87 1.42
C THR A 140 -10.15 -10.53 0.68
N VAL A 141 -9.60 -9.50 1.32
CA VAL A 141 -9.41 -8.19 0.70
C VAL A 141 -8.37 -8.26 -0.43
N GLY A 142 -7.27 -8.96 -0.22
CA GLY A 142 -6.25 -9.22 -1.25
C GLY A 142 -6.83 -9.89 -2.49
N GLN A 143 -7.64 -10.95 -2.30
CA GLN A 143 -8.27 -11.69 -3.39
C GLN A 143 -9.19 -10.80 -4.23
N ARG A 144 -9.90 -9.86 -3.59
CA ARG A 144 -10.76 -8.90 -4.30
C ARG A 144 -9.97 -7.98 -5.23
N LEU A 145 -8.78 -7.50 -4.83
CA LEU A 145 -7.92 -6.77 -5.77
C LEU A 145 -7.42 -7.67 -6.88
N VAL A 146 -6.81 -8.80 -6.50
CA VAL A 146 -6.03 -9.61 -7.44
C VAL A 146 -6.90 -10.24 -8.52
N THR A 147 -8.17 -10.56 -8.21
CA THR A 147 -9.14 -11.03 -9.21
C THR A 147 -9.44 -9.99 -10.30
N ASN A 148 -9.21 -8.69 -10.02
CA ASN A 148 -9.43 -7.61 -10.98
C ASN A 148 -8.13 -7.18 -11.71
N LEU A 149 -6.97 -7.76 -11.39
CA LEU A 149 -5.71 -7.39 -12.03
C LEU A 149 -5.56 -8.03 -13.42
N ASP A 150 -5.12 -7.24 -14.38
CA ASP A 150 -4.57 -7.73 -15.64
C ASP A 150 -3.13 -8.25 -15.44
N PHE A 151 -3.00 -9.58 -15.29
CA PHE A 151 -1.70 -10.22 -15.09
C PHE A 151 -0.72 -10.03 -16.24
N ASP A 152 -1.18 -9.82 -17.48
CA ASP A 152 -0.28 -9.55 -18.61
C ASP A 152 0.37 -8.17 -18.44
N LYS A 153 -0.39 -7.16 -18.00
CA LYS A 153 0.20 -5.84 -17.67
C LYS A 153 1.13 -5.91 -16.46
N VAL A 154 0.74 -6.61 -15.40
CA VAL A 154 1.59 -6.77 -14.21
C VAL A 154 2.91 -7.47 -14.56
N ALA A 155 2.85 -8.52 -15.38
CA ALA A 155 4.04 -9.24 -15.86
C ALA A 155 4.97 -8.31 -16.67
N ASN A 156 4.40 -7.51 -17.59
CA ASN A 156 5.18 -6.53 -18.34
C ASN A 156 5.91 -5.53 -17.42
N ARG A 157 5.23 -5.02 -16.37
CA ARG A 157 5.86 -4.12 -15.38
C ARG A 157 6.98 -4.78 -14.58
N ILE A 158 6.84 -6.06 -14.28
CA ILE A 158 7.88 -6.86 -13.63
C ILE A 158 9.09 -7.02 -14.55
N ASP A 159 8.85 -7.33 -15.82
CA ASP A 159 9.92 -7.55 -16.79
C ASP A 159 10.70 -6.26 -17.07
N GLU A 160 10.03 -5.10 -17.06
CA GLU A 160 10.62 -3.76 -17.17
C GLU A 160 11.40 -3.35 -15.90
N SER A 161 11.03 -3.87 -14.71
CA SER A 161 11.65 -3.47 -13.45
C SER A 161 13.10 -3.93 -13.33
N SER A 162 13.98 -3.04 -12.88
CA SER A 162 15.37 -3.36 -12.52
C SER A 162 15.51 -3.87 -11.09
N SER A 163 14.53 -3.63 -10.22
CA SER A 163 14.61 -4.01 -8.81
C SER A 163 14.07 -5.41 -8.58
N LEU A 164 14.98 -6.36 -8.36
CA LEU A 164 14.63 -7.74 -8.02
C LEU A 164 13.89 -7.86 -6.69
N PHE A 165 14.18 -6.98 -5.73
CA PHE A 165 13.47 -6.97 -4.46
C PHE A 165 11.95 -6.78 -4.65
N TYR A 166 11.53 -5.80 -5.46
CA TYR A 166 10.10 -5.57 -5.69
C TYR A 166 9.46 -6.69 -6.51
N ILE A 167 10.19 -7.27 -7.47
CA ILE A 167 9.70 -8.41 -8.26
C ILE A 167 9.41 -9.61 -7.34
N LEU A 168 10.38 -10.00 -6.52
CA LEU A 168 10.21 -11.12 -5.59
C LEU A 168 9.10 -10.86 -4.59
N ASN A 169 8.99 -9.64 -4.07
CA ASN A 169 7.92 -9.27 -3.14
C ASN A 169 6.53 -9.29 -3.80
N ILE A 170 6.40 -8.96 -5.10
CA ILE A 170 5.11 -9.12 -5.81
C ILE A 170 4.73 -10.60 -5.87
N ILE A 171 5.65 -11.48 -6.29
CA ILE A 171 5.41 -12.92 -6.39
C ILE A 171 5.02 -13.49 -5.02
N GLU A 172 5.77 -13.15 -3.97
CA GLU A 172 5.52 -13.62 -2.62
C GLU A 172 4.14 -13.18 -2.10
N ASN A 173 3.78 -11.90 -2.25
CA ASN A 173 2.49 -11.40 -1.75
C ASN A 173 1.30 -11.96 -2.55
N LEU A 174 1.44 -12.20 -3.85
CA LEU A 174 0.39 -12.87 -4.61
C LEU A 174 0.17 -14.31 -4.14
N MET A 175 1.24 -15.05 -3.85
CA MET A 175 1.13 -16.40 -3.28
C MET A 175 0.47 -16.38 -1.89
N LYS A 176 0.81 -15.39 -1.03
CA LYS A 176 0.14 -15.21 0.27
C LYS A 176 -1.35 -14.94 0.14
N ILE A 177 -1.78 -14.22 -0.89
CA ILE A 177 -3.19 -13.95 -1.17
C ILE A 177 -3.89 -15.20 -1.75
N GLY A 178 -3.16 -15.98 -2.53
CA GLY A 178 -3.59 -17.27 -3.03
C GLY A 178 -2.58 -17.84 -4.04
N ASP A 179 -2.15 -19.08 -3.83
CA ASP A 179 -1.13 -19.75 -4.64
C ASP A 179 -1.44 -19.71 -6.15
N THR A 180 -2.72 -19.78 -6.53
CA THR A 180 -3.16 -19.73 -7.92
C THR A 180 -2.78 -18.41 -8.61
N PHE A 181 -2.85 -17.28 -7.90
CA PHE A 181 -2.51 -15.97 -8.46
C PHE A 181 -1.02 -15.80 -8.69
N GLY A 182 -0.20 -16.29 -7.74
CA GLY A 182 1.24 -16.30 -7.93
C GLY A 182 1.66 -17.17 -9.12
N ARG A 183 1.02 -18.33 -9.31
CA ARG A 183 1.26 -19.19 -10.49
C ARG A 183 0.84 -18.52 -11.80
N GLN A 184 -0.35 -17.91 -11.83
CA GLN A 184 -0.83 -17.16 -12.99
C GLN A 184 0.18 -16.08 -13.41
N LEU A 185 0.72 -15.32 -12.45
CA LEU A 185 1.77 -14.35 -12.77
C LEU A 185 3.04 -15.01 -13.31
N LEU A 186 3.50 -16.10 -12.67
CA LEU A 186 4.72 -16.80 -13.07
C LEU A 186 4.65 -17.37 -14.50
N GLU A 187 3.45 -17.72 -14.98
CA GLU A 187 3.21 -18.16 -16.35
C GLU A 187 3.33 -17.02 -17.37
N LYS A 188 3.15 -15.76 -16.95
CA LYS A 188 3.17 -14.57 -17.81
C LYS A 188 4.50 -13.86 -17.86
N ILE A 189 5.34 -13.97 -16.82
CA ILE A 189 6.66 -13.29 -16.79
C ILE A 189 7.69 -13.99 -17.68
N ASP A 190 8.67 -13.24 -18.18
CA ASP A 190 9.84 -13.82 -18.81
C ASP A 190 10.78 -14.44 -17.77
N VAL A 191 10.56 -15.74 -17.52
CA VAL A 191 11.35 -16.55 -16.58
C VAL A 191 12.85 -16.57 -16.92
N GLU A 192 13.24 -16.50 -18.20
CA GLU A 192 14.66 -16.47 -18.59
C GLU A 192 15.30 -15.13 -18.23
N LYS A 193 14.59 -14.04 -18.51
CA LYS A 193 15.02 -12.69 -18.14
C LYS A 193 15.15 -12.55 -16.63
N LEU A 194 14.16 -13.03 -15.87
CA LEU A 194 14.21 -13.01 -14.40
C LEU A 194 15.37 -13.86 -13.87
N ALA A 195 15.56 -15.08 -14.39
CA ALA A 195 16.69 -15.93 -13.99
C ALA A 195 18.04 -15.27 -14.29
N THR A 196 18.17 -14.62 -15.45
CA THR A 196 19.37 -13.88 -15.84
C THR A 196 19.66 -12.75 -14.87
N LYS A 197 18.66 -11.92 -14.54
CA LYS A 197 18.79 -10.85 -13.54
C LYS A 197 19.23 -11.41 -12.19
N LEU A 198 18.57 -12.47 -11.70
CA LEU A 198 18.94 -13.11 -10.43
C LEU A 198 20.37 -13.63 -10.45
N ASN A 199 20.85 -14.20 -11.55
CA ASN A 199 22.20 -14.72 -11.66
C ASN A 199 23.29 -13.62 -11.62
N GLN A 200 22.93 -12.36 -11.85
CA GLN A 200 23.84 -11.20 -11.75
C GLN A 200 23.96 -10.65 -10.32
N GLU A 201 23.06 -11.04 -9.41
CA GLU A 201 23.07 -10.57 -8.02
C GLU A 201 24.13 -11.25 -7.15
N SER A 202 24.35 -10.71 -5.95
CA SER A 202 25.22 -11.33 -4.95
C SER A 202 24.81 -12.78 -4.62
N LYS A 203 25.79 -13.63 -4.27
CA LYS A 203 25.52 -15.02 -3.85
C LYS A 203 24.50 -15.11 -2.72
N GLY A 204 24.56 -14.19 -1.75
CA GLY A 204 23.61 -14.11 -0.65
C GLY A 204 22.18 -13.87 -1.13
N PHE A 205 21.99 -12.90 -2.01
CA PHE A 205 20.67 -12.60 -2.59
C PHE A 205 20.14 -13.75 -3.45
N ARG A 206 20.98 -14.39 -4.28
CA ARG A 206 20.59 -15.58 -5.05
C ARG A 206 20.11 -16.72 -4.16
N ARG A 207 20.79 -16.96 -3.02
CA ARG A 207 20.38 -17.97 -2.05
C ARG A 207 19.02 -17.64 -1.44
N TYR A 208 18.82 -16.39 -1.02
CA TYR A 208 17.52 -15.91 -0.51
C TYR A 208 16.41 -16.11 -1.54
N ALA A 209 16.60 -15.62 -2.77
CA ALA A 209 15.62 -15.73 -3.84
C ALA A 209 15.28 -17.20 -4.15
N ARG A 210 16.29 -18.07 -4.21
CA ARG A 210 16.10 -19.50 -4.44
C ARG A 210 15.33 -20.17 -3.30
N GLN A 211 15.66 -19.84 -2.04
CA GLN A 211 14.95 -20.37 -0.88
C GLN A 211 13.48 -19.95 -0.89
N MET A 212 13.22 -18.65 -1.07
CA MET A 212 11.87 -18.10 -1.17
C MET A 212 11.08 -18.79 -2.29
N LEU A 213 11.63 -18.84 -3.51
CA LEU A 213 10.96 -19.46 -4.65
C LEU A 213 10.73 -20.96 -4.43
N SER A 214 11.70 -21.69 -3.86
CA SER A 214 11.55 -23.14 -3.63
C SER A 214 10.42 -23.53 -2.66
N GLN A 215 9.93 -22.58 -1.87
CA GLN A 215 8.76 -22.77 -1.01
C GLN A 215 7.44 -22.58 -1.75
N LEU A 216 7.48 -22.10 -3.00
CA LEU A 216 6.32 -21.77 -3.82
C LEU A 216 6.17 -22.80 -4.94
N GLU A 217 5.07 -23.54 -4.90
CA GLU A 217 4.76 -24.55 -5.93
C GLU A 217 4.61 -23.89 -7.31
N GLY A 218 5.14 -24.52 -8.35
CA GLY A 218 5.12 -24.00 -9.73
C GLY A 218 6.32 -23.13 -10.11
N THR A 219 7.26 -22.89 -9.18
CA THR A 219 8.50 -22.15 -9.45
C THR A 219 9.68 -23.04 -9.85
N GLU A 220 9.51 -24.36 -9.99
CA GLU A 220 10.59 -25.33 -10.13
C GLU A 220 11.47 -25.03 -11.35
N LYS A 221 10.85 -24.59 -12.45
CA LYS A 221 11.55 -24.17 -13.67
C LYS A 221 12.45 -22.97 -13.41
N LEU A 222 11.97 -21.95 -12.69
CA LEU A 222 12.75 -20.76 -12.33
C LEU A 222 13.87 -21.13 -11.34
N VAL A 223 13.56 -21.89 -10.30
CA VAL A 223 14.52 -22.37 -9.29
C VAL A 223 15.68 -23.14 -9.92
N ARG A 224 15.41 -24.02 -10.89
CA ARG A 224 16.45 -24.78 -11.62
C ARG A 224 17.39 -23.90 -12.43
N ARG A 225 16.96 -22.70 -12.84
CA ARG A 225 17.73 -21.76 -13.68
C ARG A 225 18.59 -20.78 -12.87
N ILE A 226 18.35 -20.67 -11.56
CA ILE A 226 19.16 -19.85 -10.65
C ILE A 226 20.43 -20.64 -10.28
N LYS A 227 21.58 -20.20 -10.80
CA LYS A 227 22.89 -20.78 -10.55
C LYS A 227 23.34 -20.43 -9.13
N VAL A 228 23.57 -21.45 -8.30
CA VAL A 228 24.23 -21.30 -7.00
C VAL A 228 25.63 -21.89 -7.14
N ALA A 229 26.58 -21.03 -7.51
CA ALA A 229 28.01 -21.29 -7.37
C ALA A 229 28.51 -20.64 -6.07
#